data_AF-A0A7X7PXL6-F1
#
_entry.id   AF-A0A7X7PXL6-F1
#
_cell.length_a   1.000
_cell.length_b   1.000
_cell.length_c   1.000
_cell.angle_alpha   90.00
_cell.angle_beta   90.00
_cell.angle_gamma   90.00
#
_symmetry.space_group_name_H-M   'P 1'
#
loop_
_entity.id
_entity.type
_entity.pdbx_description
1 polymer ?
#
loop_
_entity_poly.entity_id
_entity_poly.type
_entity_poly.pdbx_seq_one_letter_code
_entity_poly.pdbx_strand_id
1 'polypeptide(L)'
;MPQIPATSPTPQRTLTLQGGCNFRDIGGYRTHDGRIVKWNRVFRAGVLSYITDCDHRSLDALGIRAICDLRRADERRKEPTKWRSASARALSWEDELNVRTLRSYAAERPATPEGMFDAMTMLYRAFPERMAPR
;
A
#
# COMPACT_ATOMS: atom_id res chain seq x y z
N MET A 1 48.16 -1.91 2.70
CA MET A 1 46.90 -1.63 1.95
C MET A 1 45.80 -1.46 2.98
N PRO A 2 45.28 -0.25 3.26
CA PRO A 2 44.17 -0.12 4.18
C PRO A 2 42.87 -0.54 3.49
N GLN A 3 42.14 -1.48 4.10
CA GLN A 3 40.80 -1.88 3.67
C GLN A 3 39.79 -0.80 4.09
N ILE A 4 39.06 -0.26 3.12
CA ILE A 4 37.90 0.61 3.37
C ILE A 4 36.73 -0.31 3.75
N PRO A 5 36.08 -0.17 4.92
CA PRO A 5 34.92 -0.98 5.24
C PRO A 5 33.77 -0.55 4.33
N ALA A 6 33.26 -1.49 3.51
CA ALA A 6 32.05 -1.30 2.73
C ALA A 6 30.83 -1.35 3.64
N THR A 7 30.56 -0.29 4.39
CA THR A 7 29.28 -0.12 5.08
C THR A 7 28.25 0.30 4.04
N SER A 8 27.65 -0.70 3.36
CA SER A 8 26.44 -0.41 2.59
C SER A 8 25.39 0.10 3.59
N PRO A 9 24.77 1.27 3.36
CA PRO A 9 23.79 1.79 4.30
C PRO A 9 22.67 0.76 4.50
N THR A 10 22.32 0.50 5.75
CA THR A 10 21.19 -0.36 6.09
C THR A 10 19.95 0.17 5.36
N PRO A 11 19.24 -0.65 4.57
CA PRO A 11 18.10 -0.18 3.80
C PRO A 11 17.03 0.39 4.75
N GLN A 12 16.65 1.64 4.48
CA GLN A 12 15.70 2.38 5.31
C GLN A 12 14.27 1.99 4.92
N ARG A 13 13.57 1.31 5.83
CA ARG A 13 12.20 0.84 5.59
C ARG A 13 11.19 1.97 5.45
N THR A 14 11.27 2.98 6.31
CA THR A 14 10.28 4.06 6.36
C THR A 14 10.87 5.32 5.76
N LEU A 15 10.24 5.84 4.72
CA LEU A 15 10.60 7.14 4.16
C LEU A 15 9.63 8.17 4.73
N THR A 16 10.18 9.14 5.46
CA THR A 16 9.38 10.23 6.02
C THR A 16 9.07 11.22 4.91
N LEU A 17 7.79 11.33 4.59
CA LEU A 17 7.26 12.37 3.72
C LEU A 17 6.65 13.46 4.60
N GLN A 18 6.74 14.71 4.17
CA GLN A 18 6.19 15.85 4.91
C GLN A 18 4.66 15.83 4.90
N GLY A 19 4.06 15.53 3.75
CA GLY A 19 2.61 15.46 3.58
C GLY A 19 2.07 14.06 3.29
N GLY A 20 2.95 13.10 3.00
CA GLY A 20 2.56 11.69 2.80
C GLY A 20 2.56 10.92 4.12
N CYS A 21 1.70 9.92 4.23
CA CYS A 21 1.66 9.05 5.41
C CYS A 21 2.01 7.60 5.07
N ASN A 22 2.61 6.91 6.03
CA ASN A 22 2.86 5.47 6.01
C ASN A 22 3.61 4.96 4.75
N PHE A 23 4.52 5.77 4.20
CA PHE A 23 5.34 5.39 3.04
C PHE A 23 6.49 4.48 3.46
N ARG A 24 6.50 3.24 2.99
CA ARG A 24 7.47 2.23 3.40
C ARG A 24 7.85 1.27 2.28
N ASP A 25 9.11 0.87 2.28
CA ASP A 25 9.60 -0.27 1.50
C ASP A 25 9.17 -1.59 2.17
N ILE A 26 8.72 -2.56 1.38
CA ILE A 26 8.38 -3.91 1.87
C ILE A 26 9.56 -4.88 1.78
N GLY A 27 10.72 -4.44 1.32
CA GLY A 27 11.95 -5.22 1.28
C GLY A 27 12.33 -5.81 2.64
N GLY A 28 13.10 -6.89 2.62
CA GLY A 28 13.62 -7.53 3.84
C GLY A 28 12.62 -8.44 4.58
N TYR A 29 11.35 -8.50 4.20
CA TYR A 29 10.44 -9.52 4.74
C TYR A 29 10.83 -10.91 4.23
N ARG A 30 10.80 -11.90 5.13
CA ARG A 30 10.93 -13.31 4.77
C ARG A 30 9.62 -13.85 4.24
N THR A 31 9.68 -14.57 3.14
CA THR A 31 8.55 -15.29 2.56
C THR A 31 8.46 -16.70 3.16
N HIS A 32 7.32 -17.37 2.97
CA HIS A 32 7.06 -18.70 3.53
C HIS A 32 8.03 -19.79 3.02
N ASP A 33 8.60 -19.59 1.84
CA ASP A 33 9.60 -20.45 1.20
C ASP A 33 11.04 -20.07 1.61
N GLY A 34 11.21 -19.21 2.62
CA GLY A 34 12.51 -18.82 3.17
C GLY A 34 13.27 -17.76 2.37
N ARG A 35 12.73 -17.28 1.25
CA ARG A 35 13.34 -16.18 0.47
C ARG A 35 13.11 -14.83 1.15
N ILE A 36 13.78 -13.79 0.66
CA ILE A 36 13.69 -12.42 1.17
C ILE A 36 13.18 -11.50 0.06
N VAL A 37 12.18 -10.67 0.37
CA VAL A 37 11.68 -9.64 -0.55
C VAL A 37 12.80 -8.64 -0.83
N LYS A 38 13.11 -8.43 -2.12
CA LYS A 38 14.15 -7.48 -2.53
C LYS A 38 13.77 -6.04 -2.13
N TRP A 39 14.73 -5.32 -1.55
CA TRP A 39 14.62 -3.89 -1.26
C TRP A 39 14.51 -3.05 -2.54
N ASN A 40 13.90 -1.88 -2.42
CA ASN A 40 13.68 -0.88 -3.46
C ASN A 40 12.94 -1.44 -4.69
N ARG A 41 11.96 -2.33 -4.45
CA ARG A 41 11.15 -2.94 -5.52
C ARG A 41 9.67 -2.67 -5.38
N VAL A 42 9.14 -2.71 -4.17
CA VAL A 42 7.74 -2.48 -3.89
C VAL A 42 7.64 -1.61 -2.66
N PHE A 43 6.80 -0.59 -2.75
CA PHE A 43 6.52 0.33 -1.66
C PHE A 43 5.03 0.28 -1.37
N ARG A 44 4.68 0.55 -0.11
CA ARG A 44 3.31 0.85 0.29
C ARG A 44 3.24 2.29 0.77
N ALA A 45 2.10 2.93 0.56
CA ALA A 45 1.81 4.25 1.05
C ALA A 45 0.38 4.31 1.60
N GLY A 46 0.11 5.30 2.45
CA GLY A 46 -1.25 5.76 2.70
C GLY A 46 -1.70 6.72 1.59
N VAL A 47 -2.59 7.65 1.93
CA VAL A 47 -3.08 8.67 1.01
C VAL A 47 -1.94 9.62 0.57
N LEU A 48 -1.91 9.95 -0.71
CA LEU A 48 -0.88 10.82 -1.34
C LEU A 48 -1.47 12.15 -1.84
N SER A 49 -2.56 12.60 -1.23
CA SER A 49 -3.26 13.84 -1.59
C SER A 49 -2.64 15.10 -0.99
N TYR A 50 -1.81 14.94 0.04
CA TYR A 50 -1.27 16.05 0.83
C TYR A 50 0.24 16.21 0.70
N ILE A 51 0.89 15.39 -0.14
CA ILE A 51 2.33 15.46 -0.38
C ILE A 51 2.76 16.84 -0.86
N THR A 52 3.97 17.25 -0.47
CA THR A 52 4.55 18.55 -0.82
C THR A 52 5.47 18.46 -2.03
N ASP A 53 5.87 19.59 -2.61
CA ASP A 53 6.85 19.60 -3.71
C ASP A 53 8.19 18.95 -3.34
N CYS A 54 8.54 18.95 -2.06
CA CYS A 54 9.71 18.23 -1.55
C CYS A 54 9.49 16.72 -1.65
N ASP A 55 8.33 16.24 -1.21
CA ASP A 55 7.95 14.83 -1.29
C ASP A 55 7.95 14.34 -2.75
N HIS A 56 7.45 15.15 -3.69
CA HIS A 56 7.48 14.82 -5.12
C HIS A 56 8.90 14.50 -5.60
N ARG A 57 9.89 15.34 -5.28
CA ARG A 57 11.29 15.09 -5.66
C ARG A 57 11.86 13.83 -5.03
N SER A 58 11.58 13.62 -3.73
CA SER A 58 12.01 12.40 -3.02
C SER A 58 11.42 11.14 -3.63
N LEU A 59 10.15 11.18 -4.02
CA LEU A 59 9.44 10.06 -4.62
C LEU A 59 9.91 9.77 -6.05
N ASP A 60 10.18 10.80 -6.85
CA ASP A 60 10.68 10.64 -8.22
C ASP A 60 12.09 10.01 -8.26
N ALA A 61 12.93 10.30 -7.25
CA ALA A 61 14.25 9.67 -7.10
C ALA A 61 14.19 8.15 -6.88
N LEU A 62 13.03 7.59 -6.48
CA LEU A 62 12.85 6.14 -6.30
C LEU A 62 12.68 5.39 -7.62
N GLY A 63 12.46 6.09 -8.75
CA GLY A 63 12.28 5.47 -10.06
C GLY A 63 11.06 4.55 -10.16
N ILE A 64 10.00 4.86 -9.40
CA ILE A 64 8.76 4.09 -9.38
C ILE A 64 8.09 4.16 -10.76
N ARG A 65 7.71 2.99 -11.30
CA ARG A 65 7.16 2.84 -12.66
C ARG A 65 5.65 2.59 -12.69
N ALA A 66 5.05 2.26 -11.56
CA ALA A 66 3.62 2.04 -11.44
C ALA A 66 3.12 2.46 -10.05
N ILE A 67 1.93 3.05 -10.02
CA ILE A 67 1.20 3.37 -8.78
C ILE A 67 -0.12 2.61 -8.86
N CYS A 68 -0.30 1.62 -7.99
CA CYS A 68 -1.57 0.89 -7.88
C CYS A 68 -2.44 1.55 -6.79
N ASP A 69 -3.41 2.37 -7.20
CA ASP A 69 -4.36 3.02 -6.28
C ASP A 69 -5.56 2.08 -6.03
N LEU A 70 -5.49 1.35 -4.91
CA LEU A 70 -6.47 0.35 -4.50
C LEU A 70 -7.70 0.96 -3.79
N ARG A 71 -7.79 2.29 -3.68
CA ARG A 71 -8.92 2.96 -3.03
C ARG A 71 -10.15 2.94 -3.93
N ARG A 72 -11.34 3.05 -3.35
CA ARG A 72 -12.59 3.13 -4.11
C ARG A 72 -12.66 4.43 -4.92
N ALA A 73 -13.49 4.44 -5.96
CA ALA A 73 -13.61 5.60 -6.85
C ALA A 73 -14.06 6.88 -6.12
N ASP A 74 -14.93 6.78 -5.11
CA ASP A 74 -15.35 7.91 -4.27
C ASP A 74 -14.24 8.44 -3.37
N GLU A 75 -13.42 7.55 -2.79
CA GLU A 75 -12.23 7.95 -2.03
C GLU A 75 -11.22 8.68 -2.92
N ARG A 76 -10.96 8.17 -4.14
CA ARG A 76 -10.07 8.83 -5.10
C ARG A 76 -10.59 10.19 -5.58
N ARG A 77 -11.91 10.38 -5.66
CA ARG A 77 -12.52 11.69 -5.99
C ARG A 77 -12.40 12.69 -4.84
N LYS A 78 -12.62 12.24 -3.60
CA LYS A 78 -12.52 13.10 -2.40
C LYS A 78 -11.07 13.48 -2.10
N GLU A 79 -10.16 12.52 -2.24
CA GLU A 79 -8.74 12.67 -1.95
C GLU A 79 -7.93 12.18 -3.15
N PRO A 80 -7.81 12.98 -4.23
CA PRO A 80 -7.06 12.58 -5.41
C PRO A 80 -5.57 12.42 -5.09
N THR A 81 -4.94 11.37 -5.61
CA THR A 81 -3.48 11.21 -5.56
C THR A 81 -2.85 12.35 -6.38
N LYS A 82 -2.07 13.21 -5.73
CA LYS A 82 -1.45 14.37 -6.40
C LYS A 82 -0.11 14.03 -7.05
N TRP A 83 0.52 12.92 -6.64
CA TRP A 83 1.78 12.52 -7.23
C TRP A 83 1.62 12.15 -8.70
N ARG A 84 2.29 12.91 -9.56
CA ARG A 84 2.34 12.70 -11.01
C ARG A 84 3.79 12.47 -11.42
N SER A 85 4.30 11.27 -11.18
CA SER A 85 5.62 10.94 -11.72
C SER A 85 5.53 10.80 -13.24
N ALA A 86 6.43 11.46 -13.98
CA ALA A 86 6.47 11.39 -15.44
C ALA A 86 6.69 9.95 -15.97
N SER A 87 7.26 9.07 -15.14
CA SER A 87 7.63 7.71 -15.52
C SER A 87 6.71 6.61 -14.96
N ALA A 88 5.74 6.98 -14.10
CA ALA A 88 4.86 6.03 -13.42
C ALA A 88 3.47 5.97 -14.06
N ARG A 89 3.01 4.75 -14.35
CA ARG A 89 1.63 4.52 -14.77
C ARG A 89 0.73 4.39 -13.54
N ALA A 90 -0.33 5.20 -13.47
CA ALA A 90 -1.38 5.03 -12.47
C ALA A 90 -2.32 3.89 -12.89
N LEU A 91 -2.54 2.94 -11.98
CA LEU A 91 -3.44 1.80 -12.13
C LEU A 91 -4.51 1.88 -11.06
N SER A 92 -5.76 1.79 -11.48
CA SER A 92 -6.90 1.81 -10.57
C SER A 92 -8.05 1.03 -11.18
N TRP A 93 -8.87 0.43 -10.33
CA TRP A 93 -10.04 -0.34 -10.73
C TRP A 93 -11.32 0.37 -10.29
N GLU A 94 -12.40 0.14 -11.03
CA GLU A 94 -13.74 0.51 -10.60
C GLU A 94 -14.37 -0.68 -9.90
N ASP A 95 -14.55 -0.57 -8.58
CA ASP A 95 -15.36 -1.54 -7.84
C ASP A 95 -16.84 -1.24 -8.11
N GLU A 96 -17.60 -2.27 -8.48
CA GLU A 96 -19.05 -2.21 -8.46
C GLU A 96 -19.53 -1.94 -7.02
N LEU A 97 -20.46 -0.98 -6.90
CA LEU A 97 -20.93 -0.37 -5.64
C LEU A 97 -21.68 -1.31 -4.67
N ASN A 98 -21.60 -2.63 -4.83
CA ASN A 98 -22.36 -3.60 -4.05
C ASN A 98 -21.47 -4.46 -3.13
N VAL A 99 -20.58 -3.81 -2.39
CA VAL A 99 -19.66 -4.48 -1.46
C VAL A 99 -20.38 -4.72 -0.12
N ARG A 100 -20.48 -6.00 0.27
CA ARG A 100 -20.87 -6.37 1.65
C ARG A 100 -19.93 -5.69 2.63
N THR A 101 -20.47 -4.80 3.46
CA THR A 101 -19.73 -4.02 4.46
C THR A 101 -19.34 -4.88 5.65
N LEU A 102 -18.35 -4.44 6.45
CA LEU A 102 -18.05 -5.09 7.73
C LEU A 102 -19.31 -5.26 8.58
N ARG A 103 -20.20 -4.24 8.58
CA ARG A 103 -21.48 -4.30 9.29
C ARG A 103 -22.36 -5.45 8.80
N SER A 104 -22.42 -5.70 7.49
CA SER A 104 -23.18 -6.82 6.94
C SER A 104 -22.59 -8.19 7.31
N TYR A 105 -21.27 -8.31 7.47
CA TYR A 105 -20.64 -9.54 7.95
C TYR A 105 -20.84 -9.74 9.45
N ALA A 106 -20.72 -8.66 10.22
CA ALA A 106 -20.91 -8.67 11.67
C ALA A 106 -22.37 -8.97 12.06
N ALA A 107 -23.35 -8.51 11.28
CA ALA A 107 -24.77 -8.77 11.54
C ALA A 107 -25.17 -10.25 11.44
N GLU A 108 -24.40 -11.07 10.73
CA GLU A 108 -24.61 -12.52 10.60
C GLU A 108 -23.91 -13.34 11.70
N ARG A 109 -23.30 -12.66 12.68
CA ARG A 109 -22.44 -13.27 13.70
C ARG A 109 -22.87 -12.81 15.10
N PRO A 110 -22.53 -13.59 16.15
CA PRO A 110 -22.72 -13.14 17.52
C PRO A 110 -22.03 -11.80 17.78
N ALA A 111 -22.64 -10.93 18.58
CA ALA A 111 -22.06 -9.65 19.00
C ALA A 111 -20.98 -9.84 20.09
N THR A 112 -19.98 -10.66 19.80
CA THR A 112 -18.84 -10.98 20.68
C THR A 112 -17.52 -10.66 19.98
N PRO A 113 -16.39 -10.57 20.71
CA PRO A 113 -15.07 -10.41 20.10
C PRO A 113 -14.75 -11.47 19.05
N GLU A 114 -15.13 -12.72 19.29
CA GLU A 114 -14.93 -13.85 18.38
C GLU A 114 -15.78 -13.68 17.11
N GLY A 115 -17.02 -13.23 17.26
CA GLY A 115 -17.88 -12.90 16.11
C GLY A 115 -17.32 -11.76 15.27
N MET A 116 -16.78 -10.70 15.88
CA MET A 116 -16.11 -9.63 15.13
C MET A 116 -14.82 -10.12 14.46
N PHE A 117 -14.04 -10.97 15.12
CA PHE A 117 -12.84 -11.56 14.55
C PHE A 117 -13.14 -12.40 13.31
N ASP A 118 -14.20 -13.22 13.35
CA ASP A 118 -14.64 -13.99 12.18
C ASP A 118 -15.19 -13.08 11.08
N ALA A 119 -15.93 -12.03 11.43
CA ALA A 119 -16.44 -11.04 10.47
C ALA A 119 -15.30 -10.37 9.70
N MET A 120 -14.26 -9.93 10.41
CA MET A 120 -13.06 -9.36 9.83
C MET A 120 -12.36 -10.38 8.93
N THR A 121 -12.12 -11.59 9.42
CA THR A 121 -11.44 -12.65 8.65
C THR A 121 -12.15 -12.94 7.34
N MET A 122 -13.47 -13.08 7.36
CA MET A 122 -14.27 -13.39 6.18
C MET A 122 -14.36 -12.22 5.19
N LEU A 123 -14.43 -10.98 5.68
CA LEU A 123 -14.35 -9.81 4.83
C LEU A 123 -12.99 -9.75 4.09
N TYR A 124 -11.88 -9.89 4.81
CA TYR A 124 -10.54 -9.84 4.21
C TYR A 124 -10.27 -10.99 3.25
N ARG A 125 -10.79 -12.19 3.54
CA ARG A 125 -10.69 -13.34 2.64
C ARG A 125 -11.38 -13.10 1.29
N ALA A 126 -12.48 -12.35 1.27
CA ALA A 126 -13.24 -12.08 0.05
C ALA A 126 -12.64 -10.98 -0.83
N PHE A 127 -11.72 -10.14 -0.31
CA PHE A 127 -11.18 -9.01 -1.09
C PHE A 127 -10.40 -9.42 -2.34
N PRO A 128 -9.49 -10.42 -2.32
CA PRO A 128 -8.73 -10.79 -3.52
C PRO A 128 -9.61 -11.21 -4.70
N GLU A 129 -10.68 -11.96 -4.45
CA GLU A 129 -11.63 -12.37 -5.50
C GLU A 129 -12.45 -11.18 -6.02
N ARG A 130 -12.86 -10.28 -5.13
CA ARG A 130 -13.66 -9.09 -5.49
C ARG A 130 -12.88 -8.04 -6.26
N MET A 131 -11.61 -7.86 -5.90
CA MET A 131 -10.70 -6.88 -6.49
C MET A 131 -9.88 -7.48 -7.65
N ALA A 132 -10.13 -8.74 -8.00
CA ALA A 132 -9.50 -9.35 -9.16
C ALA A 132 -9.94 -8.61 -10.43
N PRO A 133 -9.02 -8.36 -11.38
CA PRO A 133 -9.41 -7.85 -12.70
C PRO A 133 -10.44 -8.79 -13.33
N ARG A 134 -11.57 -8.23 -13.80
CA ARG A 134 -12.54 -8.95 -14.62
C ARG A 134 -12.20 -8.80 -16.09
#